data_AF-A0A429MMV8-F1
#
_entry.id   AF-A0A429MMV8-F1
#
_cell.length_a   1.000
_cell.length_b   1.000
_cell.length_c   1.000
_cell.angle_alpha   90.00
_cell.angle_beta   90.00
_cell.angle_gamma   90.00
#
_symmetry.space_group_name_H-M   'P 1'
#
loop_
_entity.id
_entity.type
_entity.pdbx_description
1 polymer ?
#
loop_
_entity_poly.entity_id
_entity_poly.type
_entity_poly.pdbx_seq_one_letter_code
_entity_poly.pdbx_strand_id
1 'polypeptide(L)'
;GAGYQVPFAEQVKKHVAIPVIAVGLITDPQHAEQILENQADAIGLARAMLYDPRWPWHAAATLGAKVKIAPQYLRCQPHGLKQLFDSF
;
A
#
# COMPACT_ATOMS: atom_id res chain seq x y z
N GLY A 1 -1.20 14.85 11.41
CA GLY A 1 -1.40 14.80 9.96
C GLY A 1 -1.47 13.36 9.49
N ALA A 2 -1.44 13.12 8.17
CA ALA A 2 -1.21 11.77 7.64
C ALA A 2 0.09 11.19 8.23
N GLY A 3 0.12 9.89 8.54
CA GLY A 3 1.32 9.23 9.09
C GLY A 3 1.65 9.57 10.55
N TYR A 4 0.73 10.17 11.31
CA TYR A 4 1.05 10.63 12.68
C TYR A 4 1.51 9.53 13.66
N GLN A 5 1.23 8.25 13.38
CA GLN A 5 1.70 7.13 14.20
C GLN A 5 2.99 6.49 13.67
N VAL A 6 3.43 6.85 12.46
CA VAL A 6 4.63 6.29 11.82
C VAL A 6 5.89 6.49 12.69
N PRO A 7 6.12 7.64 13.34
CA PRO A 7 7.29 7.79 14.21
C PRO A 7 7.31 6.76 15.36
N PHE A 8 6.15 6.34 15.87
CA PHE A 8 6.10 5.30 16.90
C PHE A 8 6.42 3.91 16.32
N ALA A 9 5.90 3.59 15.14
CA ALA A 9 6.22 2.34 14.45
C ALA A 9 7.73 2.23 14.17
N GLU A 10 8.35 3.32 13.71
CA GLU A 10 9.79 3.38 13.48
C GLU A 10 10.60 3.14 14.77
N GLN A 11 10.19 3.77 15.88
CA GLN A 11 10.85 3.51 17.16
C GLN A 11 10.70 2.06 17.62
N VAL A 12 9.53 1.45 17.45
CA VAL A 12 9.35 0.02 17.77
C VAL A 12 10.26 -0.83 16.89
N LYS A 13 10.29 -0.61 15.57
CA LYS A 13 11.11 -1.36 14.61
C LYS A 13 12.59 -1.35 14.97
N LYS A 14 13.11 -0.24 15.51
CA LYS A 14 14.51 -0.11 15.97
C LYS A 14 14.86 -1.00 17.17
N HIS A 15 13.87 -1.45 17.95
CA HIS A 15 14.08 -2.14 19.23
C HIS A 15 13.58 -3.59 19.26
N VAL A 16 12.97 -4.08 18.18
CA VAL A 16 12.43 -5.44 18.10
C VAL A 16 12.94 -6.16 16.86
N ALA A 17 13.03 -7.49 16.94
CA ALA A 17 13.42 -8.34 15.81
C ALA A 17 12.21 -8.93 15.05
N ILE A 18 10.99 -8.53 15.41
CA ILE A 18 9.75 -8.97 14.77
C ILE A 18 9.23 -7.91 13.79
N PRO A 19 8.51 -8.29 12.72
CA PRO A 19 7.95 -7.32 11.78
C PRO A 19 7.02 -6.29 12.44
N VAL A 20 7.14 -5.03 12.03
CA VAL A 20 6.31 -3.93 12.53
C VAL A 20 5.40 -3.40 11.43
N ILE A 21 4.11 -3.28 11.73
CA ILE A 21 3.11 -2.73 10.81
C ILE A 21 2.79 -1.30 11.22
N ALA A 22 3.01 -0.34 10.32
CA ALA A 22 2.63 1.06 10.55
C ALA A 22 1.19 1.34 10.13
N VAL A 23 0.50 2.19 10.89
CA VAL A 23 -0.87 2.65 10.62
C VAL A 23 -0.95 4.18 10.80
N GLY A 24 -2.12 4.76 10.59
CA GLY A 24 -2.42 6.14 11.00
C GLY A 24 -2.58 7.10 9.82
N LEU A 25 -3.78 7.10 9.24
CA LEU A 25 -4.20 8.03 8.19
C LEU A 25 -3.25 8.03 6.97
N ILE A 26 -2.77 6.84 6.59
CA ILE A 26 -2.02 6.62 5.36
C ILE A 26 -3.05 6.38 4.25
N THR A 27 -2.97 7.19 3.19
CA THR A 27 -3.91 7.15 2.06
C THR A 27 -3.22 7.31 0.70
N ASP A 28 -2.01 7.85 0.69
CA ASP A 28 -1.25 8.13 -0.53
C ASP A 28 -0.25 6.99 -0.78
N PRO A 29 -0.19 6.42 -2.00
CA PRO A 29 0.73 5.33 -2.32
C PRO A 29 2.21 5.69 -2.17
N GLN A 30 2.64 6.89 -2.56
CA GLN A 30 4.04 7.31 -2.44
C GLN A 30 4.44 7.45 -0.97
N HIS A 31 3.57 8.02 -0.14
CA HIS A 31 3.81 8.08 1.30
C HIS A 31 3.87 6.67 1.91
N ALA A 32 3.01 5.75 1.49
CA ALA A 32 3.07 4.35 1.94
C ALA A 32 4.42 3.69 1.58
N GLU A 33 4.91 3.91 0.35
CA GLU A 33 6.21 3.39 -0.11
C GLU A 33 7.37 3.98 0.71
N GLN A 34 7.37 5.30 0.95
CA GLN A 34 8.40 5.97 1.77
C GLN A 34 8.50 5.38 3.19
N ILE A 35 7.36 5.04 3.80
CA ILE A 35 7.33 4.41 5.12
C ILE A 35 7.97 3.02 5.08
N LEU A 36 7.76 2.26 4.00
CA LEU A 36 8.31 0.91 3.83
C LEU A 36 9.83 0.90 3.64
N GLU A 37 10.43 1.99 3.15
CA GLU A 37 11.88 2.06 2.94
C GLU A 37 12.66 1.81 4.24
N ASN A 38 12.21 2.38 5.37
CA ASN A 38 12.97 2.29 6.63
C ASN A 38 12.14 2.31 7.92
N GLN A 39 10.84 2.65 7.88
CA GLN A 39 10.07 2.95 9.09
C GLN A 39 9.14 1.82 9.53
N ALA A 40 8.75 0.94 8.61
CA ALA A 40 7.89 -0.21 8.88
C ALA A 40 8.25 -1.41 7.99
N ASP A 41 7.65 -2.56 8.25
CA ASP A 41 7.73 -3.75 7.38
C ASP A 41 6.45 -3.93 6.54
N ALA A 42 5.34 -3.35 7.00
CA ALA A 42 4.07 -3.35 6.29
C ALA A 42 3.23 -2.13 6.65
N ILE A 43 2.22 -1.85 5.82
CA ILE A 43 1.26 -0.76 6.00
C ILE A 43 -0.12 -1.33 6.31
N GLY A 44 -0.71 -0.90 7.42
CA GLY A 44 -2.10 -1.17 7.75
C GLY A 44 -3.02 -0.05 7.28
N LEU A 45 -3.94 -0.37 6.37
CA LEU A 45 -4.94 0.55 5.82
C LEU A 45 -6.32 0.22 6.37
N ALA A 46 -7.09 1.26 6.72
CA ALA A 46 -8.46 1.12 7.21
C ALA A 46 -9.43 1.99 6.39
N ARG A 47 -9.56 3.28 6.73
CA ARG A 47 -10.48 4.21 6.04
C ARG A 47 -10.20 4.35 4.54
N ALA A 48 -8.94 4.25 4.12
CA ALA A 48 -8.56 4.26 2.70
C ALA A 48 -9.20 3.10 1.93
N MET A 49 -9.15 1.88 2.49
CA MET A 49 -9.77 0.69 1.89
C MET A 49 -11.30 0.75 1.89
N LEU A 50 -11.91 1.40 2.89
CA LEU A 50 -13.37 1.60 2.93
C LEU A 50 -13.84 2.58 1.86
N TYR A 51 -13.08 3.66 1.65
CA TYR A 51 -13.40 4.66 0.63
C TYR A 51 -13.07 4.17 -0.79
N ASP A 52 -11.95 3.45 -0.93
CA ASP A 52 -11.49 2.87 -2.18
C ASP A 52 -11.06 1.40 -1.97
N PRO A 53 -11.94 0.42 -2.23
CA PRO A 53 -11.61 -1.00 -2.07
C PRO A 53 -10.60 -1.51 -3.10
N ARG A 54 -10.31 -0.72 -4.15
CA ARG A 54 -9.30 -1.02 -5.17
C ARG A 54 -8.02 -0.22 -4.94
N TRP A 55 -7.84 0.36 -3.75
CA TRP A 55 -6.64 1.11 -3.39
C TRP A 55 -5.33 0.38 -3.75
N PRO A 56 -5.15 -0.94 -3.52
CA PRO A 56 -3.92 -1.63 -3.91
C PRO A 56 -3.66 -1.62 -5.43
N TRP A 57 -4.72 -1.57 -6.24
CA TRP A 57 -4.60 -1.51 -7.70
C TRP A 57 -4.18 -0.12 -8.16
N HIS A 58 -4.78 0.91 -7.55
CA HIS A 58 -4.38 2.29 -7.80
C HIS A 58 -2.97 2.55 -7.29
N ALA A 59 -2.59 2.02 -6.14
CA ALA A 59 -1.22 2.09 -5.62
C ALA A 59 -0.22 1.41 -6.57
N ALA A 60 -0.53 0.21 -7.06
CA ALA A 60 0.31 -0.48 -8.04
C ALA A 60 0.46 0.34 -9.34
N ALA A 61 -0.61 0.94 -9.84
CA ALA A 61 -0.57 1.81 -11.01
C ALA A 61 0.33 3.05 -10.79
N THR A 62 0.22 3.65 -9.61
CA THR A 62 1.00 4.83 -9.21
C THR A 62 2.48 4.52 -9.01
N LEU A 63 2.80 3.37 -8.44
CA LEU A 63 4.17 2.96 -8.10
C LEU A 63 4.84 2.14 -9.22
N GLY A 64 4.16 1.91 -10.33
CA GLY A 64 4.68 1.10 -11.45
C GLY A 64 4.80 -0.40 -11.14
N ALA A 65 4.06 -0.89 -10.13
CA ALA A 65 4.02 -2.30 -9.74
C ALA A 65 2.91 -3.06 -10.48
N LYS A 66 2.91 -4.39 -10.34
CA LYS A 66 1.84 -5.28 -10.82
C LYS A 66 1.05 -5.86 -9.65
N VAL A 67 -0.23 -6.14 -9.86
CA VAL A 67 -1.09 -6.79 -8.86
C VAL A 67 -1.80 -8.01 -9.46
N LYS A 68 -1.78 -9.12 -8.72
CA LYS A 68 -2.53 -10.33 -9.08
C LYS A 68 -4.00 -10.17 -8.67
N ILE A 69 -4.92 -10.39 -9.60
CA ILE A 69 -6.36 -10.21 -9.38
C ILE A 69 -7.17 -11.38 -9.93
N ALA A 70 -8.45 -11.43 -9.53
CA ALA A 70 -9.36 -12.46 -10.03
C ALA A 70 -9.57 -12.29 -11.55
N PRO A 71 -9.57 -13.37 -12.35
CA PRO A 71 -9.66 -13.32 -13.81
C PRO A 71 -10.83 -12.47 -14.34
N GLN A 72 -11.95 -12.45 -13.61
CA GLN A 72 -13.17 -11.72 -13.95
C GLN A 72 -12.96 -10.20 -14.05
N TYR A 73 -11.92 -9.66 -13.40
CA TYR A 73 -11.64 -8.24 -13.36
C TYR A 73 -10.52 -7.80 -14.32
N LEU A 74 -9.86 -8.71 -15.04
CA LEU A 74 -8.76 -8.36 -15.95
C LEU A 74 -9.17 -7.30 -17.00
N ARG A 75 -10.44 -7.27 -17.40
CA ARG A 75 -10.95 -6.33 -18.42
C ARG A 75 -11.25 -4.92 -17.91
N CYS A 76 -11.18 -4.66 -16.60
CA CYS A 76 -11.38 -3.30 -16.08
C CYS A 76 -10.09 -2.47 -16.05
N GLN A 77 -8.98 -3.02 -16.55
CA GLN A 77 -7.70 -2.34 -16.65
C GLN A 77 -7.81 -1.09 -17.54
N PRO A 78 -7.40 0.10 -17.06
CA PRO A 78 -7.42 1.31 -17.87
C PRO A 78 -6.52 1.19 -19.10
N HIS A 79 -6.92 1.81 -20.21
CA HIS A 79 -6.22 1.71 -21.51
C HIS A 79 -4.72 2.07 -21.44
N GLY A 80 -4.36 3.05 -20.61
CA GLY A 80 -2.97 3.50 -20.43
C GLY A 80 -2.10 2.58 -19.56
N LEU A 81 -2.69 1.59 -18.87
CA LEU A 81 -2.02 0.81 -17.83
C LEU A 81 -1.88 -0.67 -18.23
N LYS A 82 -1.47 -0.96 -19.48
CA LYS A 82 -1.52 -2.30 -20.12
C LYS A 82 -0.82 -3.45 -19.37
N GLN A 83 0.02 -3.17 -18.38
CA GLN A 83 0.81 -4.18 -17.64
C GLN A 83 0.48 -4.25 -16.14
N LEU A 84 -0.58 -3.57 -15.67
CA LEU A 84 -0.96 -3.50 -14.25
C LEU A 84 -1.39 -4.84 -13.63
N PHE A 85 -2.16 -5.66 -14.34
CA PHE A 85 -2.80 -6.84 -13.77
C PHE A 85 -2.19 -8.15 -14.29
N ASP A 86 -1.99 -9.07 -13.35
CA ASP A 86 -1.76 -10.49 -13.62
C ASP A 86 -2.94 -11.29 -13.03
N SER A 87 -3.20 -12.50 -13.54
CA SER A 87 -4.14 -13.43 -12.88
C SER A 87 -3.42 -14.20 -11.79
N PHE A 88 -4.10 -14.48 -10.67
CA PHE A 88 -3.72 -15.60 -9.80
C PHE A 88 -4.30 -16.92 -10.31
#